data_AF-A0A9N8H1T6-F1
#
_entry.id   AF-A0A9N8H1T6-F1
#
_cell.length_a   1.000
_cell.length_b   1.000
_cell.length_c   1.000
_cell.angle_alpha   90.00
_cell.angle_beta   90.00
_cell.angle_gamma   90.00
#
_symmetry.space_group_name_H-M   'P 1'
#
loop_
_entity.id
_entity.type
_entity.pdbx_description
1 polymer ?
#
loop_
_entity_poly.entity_id
_entity_poly.type
_entity_poly.pdbx_seq_one_letter_code
_entity_poly.pdbx_strand_id
1 'polypeptide(L)'
;MLRAVSVLRLLLLLLPSLAEEPVEPEMTVNVYEGPSMNGGACPSVEDTILKGNEATIHYTVSIDASSEAGEKGRVLQTTVDGEPLEITLGHGEVIPGWDHGLMGLCKGDKAILVVPPHMAYGDQGTGDGPDDIPGDATLKFDVEIVSVEDGRNEEQDEEEAKEMFEKADKDGDGKLSREEFNSLFDEQLKDVEDEDELEMIHEQLTNFWNGQDKDEDGFLTLEEFLQSSHFDSDPGYESDPQEEFDALDKDGNGKLDKEEISGFFGDLGQEVPEDFWTHLDEDGDGFISFEEFFAEGDEFEHDEDFNDDEEEDEL
;
A
#
# COMPACT_ATOMS: atom_id res chain seq x y z
N MET A 1 -10.72 -11.38 7.94
CA MET A 1 -10.07 -12.59 7.36
C MET A 1 -8.77 -12.13 6.75
N LEU A 2 -7.65 -12.69 7.22
CA LEU A 2 -6.32 -12.44 6.68
C LEU A 2 -6.36 -12.46 5.16
N ARG A 3 -5.73 -11.45 4.59
CA ARG A 3 -5.55 -11.29 3.16
C ARG A 3 -4.88 -12.55 2.59
N ALA A 4 -5.60 -13.21 1.70
CA ALA A 4 -5.19 -14.44 1.05
C ALA A 4 -3.86 -14.28 0.23
N VAL A 5 -3.52 -13.03 -0.10
CA VAL A 5 -2.21 -12.55 -0.57
C VAL A 5 -1.03 -13.08 0.26
N SER A 6 -1.19 -13.21 1.58
CA SER A 6 -0.11 -13.62 2.50
C SER A 6 0.08 -15.14 2.59
N VAL A 7 -0.97 -15.94 2.38
CA VAL A 7 -0.88 -17.41 2.50
C VAL A 7 -0.32 -18.03 1.22
N LEU A 8 -0.64 -17.43 0.06
CA LEU A 8 -0.12 -17.83 -1.24
C LEU A 8 1.40 -17.62 -1.37
N ARG A 9 1.94 -16.56 -0.75
CA ARG A 9 3.39 -16.34 -0.61
C ARG A 9 4.08 -17.44 0.20
N LEU A 10 3.38 -18.07 1.15
CA LEU A 10 3.95 -19.09 2.05
C LEU A 10 4.07 -20.47 1.38
N LEU A 11 3.19 -20.79 0.42
CA LEU A 11 3.10 -22.12 -0.21
C LEU A 11 4.07 -22.32 -1.38
N LEU A 12 4.55 -21.23 -2.00
CA LEU A 12 5.59 -21.24 -3.04
C LEU A 12 7.00 -21.59 -2.52
N LEU A 13 7.22 -21.61 -1.19
CA LEU A 13 8.50 -21.92 -0.56
C LEU A 13 8.78 -23.43 -0.35
N LEU A 14 7.82 -24.31 -0.66
CA LEU A 14 7.92 -25.76 -0.35
C LEU A 14 8.30 -26.65 -1.54
N LEU A 15 8.59 -26.09 -2.72
CA LEU A 15 9.26 -26.84 -3.79
C LEU A 15 10.78 -26.81 -3.57
N PRO A 16 11.49 -27.96 -3.56
CA PRO A 16 12.94 -27.95 -3.56
C PRO A 16 13.43 -27.45 -4.93
N SER A 17 13.60 -26.13 -5.06
CA SER A 17 14.34 -25.51 -6.15
C SER A 17 15.82 -25.82 -5.94
N LEU A 18 16.40 -26.55 -6.88
CA LEU A 18 17.80 -26.96 -6.85
C LEU A 18 18.70 -25.82 -7.38
N ALA A 19 18.70 -24.69 -6.68
CA ALA A 19 19.75 -23.68 -6.65
C ALA A 19 19.38 -22.68 -5.55
N GLU A 20 20.23 -22.51 -4.54
CA GLU A 20 20.18 -21.32 -3.68
C GLU A 20 20.45 -20.12 -4.58
N GLU A 21 19.40 -19.40 -4.98
CA GLU A 21 19.55 -18.05 -5.50
C GLU A 21 20.00 -17.16 -4.34
N PRO A 22 20.95 -16.25 -4.55
CA PRO A 22 21.38 -15.34 -3.51
C PRO A 22 20.18 -14.51 -3.05
N VAL A 23 19.89 -14.51 -1.75
CA VAL A 23 18.86 -13.66 -1.15
C VAL A 23 19.26 -12.20 -1.41
N GLU A 24 18.56 -11.52 -2.33
CA GLU A 24 18.82 -10.12 -2.60
C GLU A 24 18.45 -9.29 -1.36
N PRO A 25 19.28 -8.30 -0.96
CA PRO A 25 18.97 -7.47 0.18
C PRO A 25 17.70 -6.65 -0.09
N GLU A 26 16.71 -6.76 0.78
CA GLU A 26 15.49 -5.96 0.70
C GLU A 26 15.73 -4.52 1.16
N MET A 27 14.95 -3.60 0.61
CA MET A 27 14.93 -2.22 1.05
C MET A 27 14.37 -2.09 2.47
N THR A 28 14.91 -1.16 3.26
CA THR A 28 14.36 -0.83 4.59
C THR A 28 14.10 0.66 4.74
N VAL A 29 13.01 1.02 5.41
CA VAL A 29 12.67 2.38 5.82
C VAL A 29 12.61 2.43 7.34
N ASN A 30 13.32 3.37 7.96
CA ASN A 30 13.26 3.57 9.41
C ASN A 30 13.11 5.05 9.75
N VAL A 31 11.91 5.43 10.17
CA VAL A 31 11.61 6.78 10.69
C VAL A 31 12.18 6.92 12.09
N TYR A 32 13.07 7.89 12.29
CA TYR A 32 13.76 8.10 13.57
C TYR A 32 13.38 9.41 14.26
N GLU A 33 12.63 10.27 13.58
CA GLU A 33 12.04 11.50 14.10
C GLU A 33 10.81 11.85 13.26
N GLY A 34 9.73 12.34 13.87
CA GLY A 34 8.55 12.81 13.15
C GLY A 34 7.27 12.02 13.47
N PRO A 35 6.13 12.40 12.87
CA PRO A 35 4.83 11.80 13.13
C PRO A 35 4.78 10.29 12.90
N SER A 36 5.47 9.75 11.87
CA SER A 36 5.39 8.32 11.54
C SER A 36 6.25 7.41 12.41
N MET A 37 6.94 7.95 13.41
CA MET A 37 7.74 7.14 14.32
C MET A 37 6.89 6.10 15.05
N ASN A 38 7.36 4.85 15.07
CA ASN A 38 6.68 3.71 15.70
C ASN A 38 5.25 3.49 15.17
N GLY A 39 5.03 3.71 13.87
CA GLY A 39 3.71 3.52 13.24
C GLY A 39 2.71 4.63 13.54
N GLY A 40 3.17 5.80 14.00
CA GLY A 40 2.28 6.94 14.20
C GLY A 40 1.64 7.40 12.88
N ALA A 41 0.41 7.89 12.95
CA ALA A 41 -0.28 8.46 11.79
C ALA A 41 0.10 9.93 11.56
N CYS A 42 0.00 10.38 10.31
CA CYS A 42 0.16 11.79 9.98
C CYS A 42 -0.94 12.64 10.64
N PRO A 43 -0.65 13.91 10.98
CA PRO A 43 -1.67 14.81 11.54
C PRO A 43 -2.86 15.08 10.61
N SER A 44 -2.66 14.97 9.30
CA SER A 44 -3.68 15.07 8.27
C SER A 44 -3.27 14.27 7.02
N VAL A 45 -4.25 13.91 6.20
CA VAL A 45 -4.03 13.27 4.90
C VAL A 45 -3.18 14.15 3.98
N GLU A 46 -3.40 15.47 4.00
CA GLU A 46 -2.61 16.46 3.23
C GLU A 46 -1.11 16.48 3.61
N ASP A 47 -0.77 16.05 4.83
CA ASP A 47 0.62 15.95 5.30
C ASP A 47 1.22 14.56 5.01
N THR A 48 0.46 13.63 4.42
CA THR A 48 0.88 12.26 4.09
C THR A 48 1.34 12.18 2.64
N ILE A 49 2.49 11.56 2.37
CA ILE A 49 2.94 11.30 1.00
C ILE A 49 2.08 10.19 0.39
N LEU A 50 1.31 10.56 -0.62
CA LEU A 50 0.54 9.66 -1.47
C LEU A 50 1.09 9.66 -2.90
N LYS A 51 0.61 8.72 -3.71
CA LYS A 51 0.93 8.65 -5.13
C LYS A 51 0.51 9.96 -5.83
N GLY A 52 1.38 10.47 -6.70
CA GLY A 52 1.16 11.71 -7.45
C GLY A 52 1.45 12.98 -6.65
N ASN A 53 1.80 12.88 -5.36
CA ASN A 53 2.21 14.05 -4.60
C ASN A 53 3.60 14.55 -5.02
N GLU A 54 3.77 15.86 -4.92
CA GLU A 54 5.07 16.51 -4.95
C GLU A 54 5.59 16.63 -3.51
N ALA A 55 6.72 16.00 -3.23
CA ALA A 55 7.40 16.09 -1.96
C ALA A 55 8.64 16.97 -2.08
N THR A 56 8.84 17.88 -1.13
CA THR A 56 10.10 18.61 -0.98
C THR A 56 10.91 17.97 0.13
N ILE A 57 12.12 17.52 -0.18
CA ILE A 57 12.97 16.79 0.77
C ILE A 57 14.36 17.39 0.93
N HIS A 58 14.88 17.35 2.15
CA HIS A 58 16.33 17.34 2.36
C HIS A 58 16.83 15.90 2.39
N TYR A 59 18.03 15.66 1.87
CA TYR A 59 18.64 14.34 1.98
C TYR A 59 20.15 14.38 2.07
N THR A 60 20.72 13.33 2.62
CA THR A 60 22.12 12.96 2.50
C THR A 60 22.24 11.52 2.04
N VAL A 61 22.93 11.28 0.92
CA VAL A 61 23.18 9.95 0.41
C VAL A 61 24.61 9.52 0.67
N SER A 62 24.78 8.28 1.14
CA SER A 62 26.08 7.67 1.41
C SER A 62 26.09 6.20 1.03
N ILE A 63 27.28 5.63 0.86
CA ILE A 63 27.43 4.17 0.68
C ILE A 63 27.09 3.48 2.01
N ASP A 64 26.13 2.57 2.00
CA ASP A 64 25.70 1.88 3.22
C ASP A 64 26.78 0.94 3.77
N ALA A 65 26.69 0.61 5.07
CA ALA A 65 27.59 -0.34 5.71
C ALA A 65 27.45 -1.78 5.17
N SER A 66 26.26 -2.16 4.69
CA SER A 66 25.98 -3.45 4.06
C SER A 66 26.52 -3.56 2.63
N SER A 67 26.74 -2.43 1.95
CA SER A 67 27.18 -2.41 0.55
C SER A 67 28.46 -3.22 0.31
N GLU A 68 28.45 -4.02 -0.77
CA GLU A 68 29.62 -4.74 -1.26
C GLU A 68 30.51 -3.87 -2.15
N ALA A 69 29.94 -2.80 -2.73
CA ALA A 69 30.63 -1.85 -3.58
C ALA A 69 30.80 -0.47 -2.89
N GLY A 70 31.87 0.22 -3.26
CA GLY A 70 32.19 1.57 -2.76
C GLY A 70 32.82 1.63 -1.37
N GLU A 71 33.24 2.84 -0.98
CA GLU A 71 33.76 3.11 0.36
C GLU A 71 32.62 3.38 1.34
N LYS A 72 32.43 2.47 2.30
CA LYS A 72 31.34 2.52 3.31
C LYS A 72 31.34 3.83 4.08
N GLY A 73 30.16 4.45 4.22
CA GLY A 73 29.98 5.74 4.88
C GLY A 73 30.47 6.95 4.07
N ARG A 74 31.01 6.75 2.85
CA ARG A 74 31.34 7.87 1.95
C ARG A 74 30.04 8.57 1.57
N VAL A 75 29.93 9.84 1.97
CA VAL A 75 28.86 10.75 1.53
C VAL A 75 29.11 11.13 0.08
N LEU A 76 28.08 11.02 -0.76
CA LEU A 76 28.15 11.33 -2.19
C LEU A 76 27.51 12.69 -2.49
N GLN A 77 26.33 12.93 -1.91
CA GLN A 77 25.58 14.17 -2.08
C GLN A 77 24.78 14.49 -0.83
N THR A 78 24.55 15.78 -0.57
CA THR A 78 23.69 16.28 0.49
C THR A 78 23.03 17.59 0.09
N THR A 79 21.80 17.82 0.55
CA THR A 79 21.07 19.08 0.38
C THR A 79 20.86 19.83 1.71
N VAL A 80 21.30 19.30 2.85
CA VAL A 80 21.03 19.85 4.20
C VAL A 80 21.50 21.31 4.37
N ASP A 81 22.59 21.70 3.68
CA ASP A 81 23.12 23.07 3.69
C ASP A 81 22.73 23.89 2.43
N GLY A 82 21.87 23.34 1.57
CA GLY A 82 21.49 23.88 0.27
C GLY A 82 19.98 24.08 0.10
N GLU A 83 19.53 24.08 -1.15
CA GLU A 83 18.11 24.05 -1.48
C GLU A 83 17.58 22.61 -1.38
N PRO A 84 16.38 22.41 -0.82
CA PRO A 84 15.76 21.09 -0.82
C PRO A 84 15.41 20.66 -2.25
N LEU A 85 15.20 19.36 -2.43
CA LEU A 85 14.87 18.77 -3.72
C LEU A 85 13.36 18.54 -3.78
N GLU A 86 12.72 19.05 -4.84
CA GLU A 86 11.33 18.74 -5.19
C GLU A 86 11.31 17.46 -6.04
N ILE A 87 10.45 16.51 -5.67
CA ILE A 87 10.28 15.22 -6.35
C ILE A 87 8.80 14.87 -6.45
N THR A 88 8.40 14.28 -7.57
CA THR A 88 7.09 13.63 -7.73
C THR A 88 7.24 12.15 -7.39
N LEU A 89 6.32 11.60 -6.58
CA LEU A 89 6.40 10.21 -6.12
C LEU A 89 5.30 9.34 -6.74
N GLY A 90 5.69 8.11 -7.10
CA GLY A 90 4.77 7.05 -7.53
C GLY A 90 4.46 7.01 -9.04
N HIS A 91 5.24 7.72 -9.86
CA HIS A 91 5.16 7.72 -11.32
C HIS A 91 6.46 7.23 -12.00
N GLY A 92 7.44 6.73 -11.23
CA GLY A 92 8.72 6.26 -11.76
C GLY A 92 9.65 7.40 -12.21
N GLU A 93 9.42 8.63 -11.76
CA GLU A 93 10.24 9.81 -12.10
C GLU A 93 11.56 9.86 -11.29
N VAL A 94 11.60 9.18 -10.15
CA VAL A 94 12.77 9.01 -9.30
C VAL A 94 13.18 7.53 -9.22
N ILE A 95 14.26 7.23 -8.50
CA ILE A 95 14.69 5.84 -8.29
C ILE A 95 13.58 5.06 -7.56
N PRO A 96 13.37 3.76 -7.87
CA PRO A 96 12.31 2.96 -7.26
C PRO A 96 12.33 2.95 -5.73
N GLY A 97 13.52 3.02 -5.12
CA GLY A 97 13.65 3.09 -3.67
C GLY A 97 13.03 4.35 -3.06
N TRP A 98 13.10 5.49 -3.72
CA TRP A 98 12.39 6.69 -3.25
C TRP A 98 10.90 6.60 -3.54
N ASP A 99 10.57 6.18 -4.74
CA ASP A 99 9.20 6.05 -5.23
C ASP A 99 8.33 5.12 -4.38
N HIS A 100 8.95 4.13 -3.71
CA HIS A 100 8.24 3.22 -2.81
C HIS A 100 8.54 3.51 -1.34
N GLY A 101 9.78 3.80 -0.98
CA GLY A 101 10.17 3.92 0.43
C GLY A 101 9.80 5.24 1.11
N LEU A 102 9.33 6.24 0.36
CA LEU A 102 8.82 7.49 0.92
C LEU A 102 7.29 7.51 1.01
N MET A 103 6.59 6.54 0.42
CA MET A 103 5.14 6.46 0.48
C MET A 103 4.65 6.29 1.92
N GLY A 104 3.58 7.02 2.27
CA GLY A 104 3.00 7.01 3.62
C GLY A 104 3.79 7.80 4.67
N LEU A 105 4.98 8.31 4.35
CA LEU A 105 5.70 9.19 5.28
C LEU A 105 5.00 10.55 5.39
N CYS A 106 5.13 11.15 6.56
CA CYS A 106 4.53 12.44 6.87
C CYS A 106 5.52 13.57 6.63
N LYS A 107 4.98 14.74 6.32
CA LYS A 107 5.68 16.00 6.50
C LYS A 107 6.28 16.10 7.91
N GLY A 108 7.56 16.48 7.97
CA GLY A 108 8.34 16.57 9.20
C GLY A 108 9.00 15.27 9.62
N ASP A 109 8.76 14.14 8.93
CA ASP A 109 9.50 12.91 9.17
C ASP A 109 10.96 13.04 8.76
N LYS A 110 11.80 12.36 9.53
CA LYS A 110 13.17 12.05 9.19
C LYS A 110 13.36 10.55 9.20
N ALA A 111 13.81 10.03 8.07
CA ALA A 111 13.88 8.60 7.82
C ALA A 111 15.23 8.19 7.24
N ILE A 112 15.67 6.99 7.61
CA ILE A 112 16.79 6.31 6.96
C ILE A 112 16.21 5.28 6.00
N LEU A 113 16.54 5.44 4.71
CA LEU A 113 16.24 4.47 3.67
C LEU A 113 17.53 3.74 3.30
N VAL A 114 17.55 2.41 3.41
CA VAL A 114 18.63 1.58 2.87
C VAL A 114 18.12 0.95 1.59
N VAL A 115 18.66 1.38 0.47
CA VAL A 115 18.17 1.07 -0.87
C VAL A 115 19.16 0.15 -1.59
N PRO A 116 18.76 -1.09 -1.94
CA PRO A 116 19.62 -2.02 -2.66
C PRO A 116 19.84 -1.59 -4.11
N PRO A 117 20.86 -2.13 -4.80
CA PRO A 117 21.22 -1.67 -6.14
C PRO A 117 20.08 -1.72 -7.15
N HIS A 118 19.26 -2.78 -7.15
CA HIS A 118 18.16 -2.96 -8.10
C HIS A 118 17.02 -1.94 -7.93
N MET A 119 16.91 -1.29 -6.75
CA MET A 119 15.99 -0.18 -6.49
C MET A 119 16.67 1.20 -6.55
N ALA A 120 17.95 1.24 -6.94
CA ALA A 120 18.75 2.45 -7.06
C ALA A 120 19.34 2.58 -8.47
N TYR A 121 20.66 2.37 -8.62
CA TYR A 121 21.40 2.59 -9.88
C TYR A 121 21.95 1.30 -10.51
N GLY A 122 21.50 0.15 -10.02
CA GLY A 122 21.82 -1.18 -10.55
C GLY A 122 23.31 -1.51 -10.55
N ASP A 123 23.67 -2.43 -11.44
CA ASP A 123 25.03 -2.93 -11.66
C ASP A 123 25.94 -1.91 -12.37
N GLN A 124 25.35 -0.93 -13.05
CA GLN A 124 26.10 0.08 -13.80
C GLN A 124 26.48 1.30 -12.95
N GLY A 125 25.69 1.65 -11.94
CA GLY A 125 25.90 2.90 -11.18
C GLY A 125 25.70 4.14 -12.05
N THR A 126 26.37 5.25 -11.71
CA THR A 126 26.27 6.52 -12.46
C THR A 126 27.51 6.90 -13.26
N GLY A 127 28.63 6.18 -13.08
CA GLY A 127 29.90 6.47 -13.75
C GLY A 127 31.14 6.05 -12.93
N ASP A 128 32.31 6.52 -13.36
CA ASP A 128 33.63 6.19 -12.78
C ASP A 128 34.30 7.38 -12.04
N GLY A 129 33.57 8.47 -11.84
CA GLY A 129 34.01 9.70 -11.20
C GLY A 129 34.09 9.61 -9.66
N PRO A 130 34.79 10.56 -9.01
CA PRO A 130 34.96 10.57 -7.56
C PRO A 130 33.67 10.83 -6.78
N ASP A 131 32.64 11.41 -7.43
CA ASP A 131 31.33 11.68 -6.85
C ASP A 131 30.26 10.71 -7.39
N ASP A 132 30.65 9.78 -8.27
CA ASP A 132 29.72 8.83 -8.87
C ASP A 132 29.38 7.68 -7.90
N ILE A 133 28.19 7.13 -8.13
CA ILE A 133 27.65 5.95 -7.46
C ILE A 133 28.24 4.73 -8.16
N PRO A 134 29.01 3.89 -7.45
CA PRO A 134 29.50 2.65 -8.01
C PRO A 134 28.35 1.71 -8.38
N GLY A 135 28.54 0.92 -9.43
CA GLY A 135 27.67 -0.24 -9.68
C GLY A 135 27.61 -1.17 -8.47
N ASP A 136 26.46 -1.83 -8.30
CA ASP A 136 26.16 -2.75 -7.20
C ASP A 136 26.22 -2.10 -5.80
N ALA A 137 26.20 -0.76 -5.71
CA ALA A 137 26.23 -0.06 -4.42
C ALA A 137 24.86 -0.06 -3.75
N THR A 138 24.82 -0.51 -2.49
CA THR A 138 23.68 -0.27 -1.58
C THR A 138 23.83 1.13 -0.99
N LEU A 139 22.78 1.93 -1.10
CA LEU A 139 22.78 3.33 -0.70
C LEU A 139 22.00 3.53 0.59
N LYS A 140 22.52 4.39 1.46
CA LYS A 140 21.81 4.89 2.64
C LYS A 140 21.44 6.33 2.41
N PHE A 141 20.15 6.62 2.38
CA PHE A 141 19.59 7.96 2.35
C PHE A 141 19.12 8.33 3.75
N ASP A 142 19.56 9.48 4.23
CA ASP A 142 19.02 10.16 5.40
C ASP A 142 18.17 11.33 4.89
N VAL A 143 16.85 11.19 4.99
CA VAL A 143 15.85 12.06 4.35
C VAL A 143 15.07 12.81 5.41
N GLU A 144 14.74 14.08 5.14
CA GLU A 144 13.79 14.89 5.91
C GLU A 144 12.69 15.40 4.95
N ILE A 145 11.42 15.12 5.28
CA ILE A 145 10.26 15.58 4.51
C ILE A 145 9.91 17.01 4.93
N VAL A 146 10.10 17.97 4.05
CA VAL A 146 9.89 19.41 4.34
C VAL A 146 8.46 19.84 4.05
N SER A 147 7.92 19.40 2.92
CA SER A 147 6.52 19.61 2.54
C SER A 147 6.02 18.49 1.64
N VAL A 148 4.71 18.32 1.66
CA VAL A 148 3.94 17.48 0.75
C VAL A 148 2.90 18.42 0.14
N GLU A 149 2.82 18.41 -1.18
CA GLU A 149 1.84 19.15 -1.95
C GLU A 149 1.14 18.19 -2.91
N ASP A 150 -0.13 18.46 -3.18
CA ASP A 150 -0.85 17.72 -4.21
C ASP A 150 -0.31 18.13 -5.58
N GLY A 151 0.58 17.28 -6.12
CA GLY A 151 1.22 17.45 -7.42
C GLY A 151 0.31 17.08 -8.60
N ARG A 152 -0.90 16.57 -8.32
CA ARG A 152 -1.88 16.22 -9.34
C ARG A 152 -2.27 17.45 -10.14
N ASN A 153 -1.99 17.38 -11.44
CA ASN A 153 -2.55 18.29 -12.41
C ASN A 153 -3.77 17.61 -13.01
N GLU A 154 -4.97 18.18 -12.80
CA GLU A 154 -6.23 17.68 -13.36
C GLU A 154 -6.11 17.38 -14.87
N GLU A 155 -5.32 18.18 -15.61
CA GLU A 155 -5.09 17.99 -17.04
C GLU A 155 -4.23 16.73 -17.33
N GLN A 156 -3.29 16.39 -16.45
CA GLN A 156 -2.45 15.21 -16.59
C GLN A 156 -3.20 13.93 -16.21
N ASP A 157 -3.95 13.95 -15.10
CA ASP A 157 -4.78 12.82 -14.67
C ASP A 157 -5.85 12.48 -15.72
N GLU A 158 -6.43 13.51 -16.36
CA GLU A 158 -7.38 13.34 -17.45
C GLU A 158 -6.74 12.68 -18.68
N GLU A 159 -5.50 13.06 -19.04
CA GLU A 159 -4.78 12.45 -20.17
C GLU A 159 -4.34 11.01 -19.86
N GLU A 160 -3.88 10.70 -18.66
CA GLU A 160 -3.52 9.33 -18.26
C GLU A 160 -4.75 8.41 -18.26
N ALA A 161 -5.87 8.88 -17.71
CA ALA A 161 -7.12 8.12 -17.75
C ALA A 161 -7.66 7.95 -19.17
N LYS A 162 -7.51 8.96 -20.05
CA LYS A 162 -7.79 8.81 -21.49
C LYS A 162 -6.92 7.74 -22.14
N GLU A 163 -5.61 7.72 -21.87
CA GLU A 163 -4.71 6.71 -22.43
C GLU A 163 -5.10 5.30 -21.97
N MET A 164 -5.47 5.12 -20.69
CA MET A 164 -5.97 3.84 -20.18
C MET A 164 -7.28 3.44 -20.85
N PHE A 165 -8.22 4.38 -21.00
CA PHE A 165 -9.50 4.16 -21.66
C PHE A 165 -9.31 3.72 -23.11
N GLU A 166 -8.49 4.44 -23.90
CA GLU A 166 -8.19 4.10 -25.29
C GLU A 166 -7.50 2.74 -25.43
N LYS A 167 -6.69 2.35 -24.43
CA LYS A 167 -6.04 1.04 -24.40
C LYS A 167 -7.02 -0.10 -24.09
N ALA A 168 -8.03 0.17 -23.25
CA ALA A 168 -9.08 -0.79 -22.90
C ALA A 168 -10.15 -0.94 -23.98
N ASP A 169 -10.51 0.14 -24.66
CA ASP A 169 -11.48 0.18 -25.76
C ASP A 169 -10.94 -0.56 -26.99
N LYS A 170 -11.01 -1.90 -26.95
CA LYS A 170 -10.40 -2.79 -27.93
C LYS A 170 -11.16 -2.79 -29.24
N ASP A 171 -12.47 -2.60 -29.18
CA ASP A 171 -13.30 -2.53 -30.37
C ASP A 171 -13.44 -1.10 -30.96
N GLY A 172 -13.03 -0.08 -30.20
CA GLY A 172 -12.93 1.31 -30.62
C GLY A 172 -14.30 1.98 -30.76
N ASP A 173 -15.30 1.52 -30.00
CA ASP A 173 -16.67 2.06 -30.06
C ASP A 173 -16.87 3.30 -29.17
N GLY A 174 -15.84 3.68 -28.40
CA GLY A 174 -15.81 4.88 -27.57
C GLY A 174 -16.44 4.69 -26.20
N LYS A 175 -16.66 3.45 -25.76
CA LYS A 175 -17.14 3.07 -24.43
C LYS A 175 -16.53 1.74 -24.01
N LEU A 176 -16.32 1.55 -22.71
CA LEU A 176 -15.81 0.29 -22.20
C LEU A 176 -16.96 -0.66 -21.91
N SER A 177 -16.94 -1.82 -22.53
CA SER A 177 -17.72 -2.96 -22.04
C SER A 177 -17.11 -3.52 -20.75
N ARG A 178 -17.89 -4.33 -20.03
CA ARG A 178 -17.42 -5.03 -18.82
C ARG A 178 -16.17 -5.89 -19.06
N GLU A 179 -16.10 -6.52 -20.21
CA GLU A 179 -14.96 -7.37 -20.61
C GLU A 179 -13.70 -6.52 -20.88
N GLU A 180 -13.86 -5.37 -21.53
CA GLU A 180 -12.77 -4.44 -21.81
C GLU A 180 -12.24 -3.79 -20.53
N PHE A 181 -13.14 -3.35 -19.65
CA PHE A 181 -12.80 -2.81 -18.35
C PHE A 181 -12.04 -3.83 -17.48
N ASN A 182 -12.56 -5.05 -17.32
CA ASN A 182 -11.87 -6.08 -16.55
C ASN A 182 -10.48 -6.41 -17.11
N SER A 183 -10.33 -6.31 -18.44
CA SER A 183 -9.06 -6.59 -19.10
C SER A 183 -7.97 -5.55 -18.85
N LEU A 184 -8.29 -4.40 -18.25
CA LEU A 184 -7.29 -3.47 -17.70
C LEU A 184 -6.48 -4.12 -16.59
N PHE A 185 -7.15 -4.93 -15.77
CA PHE A 185 -6.59 -5.52 -14.56
C PHE A 185 -6.09 -6.95 -14.79
N ASP A 186 -6.43 -7.59 -15.92
CA ASP A 186 -5.96 -8.93 -16.28
C ASP A 186 -4.45 -9.10 -16.14
N GLU A 187 -3.65 -8.08 -16.46
CA GLU A 187 -2.20 -8.16 -16.33
C GLU A 187 -1.73 -8.11 -14.88
N GLN A 188 -2.41 -7.36 -14.02
CA GLN A 188 -2.15 -7.27 -12.59
C GLN A 188 -2.69 -8.49 -11.83
N LEU A 189 -3.74 -9.13 -12.34
CA LEU A 189 -4.38 -10.31 -11.74
C LEU A 189 -3.73 -11.64 -12.13
N LYS A 190 -2.82 -11.66 -13.10
CA LYS A 190 -2.17 -12.90 -13.58
C LYS A 190 -1.36 -13.63 -12.52
N ASP A 191 -0.80 -12.88 -11.59
CA ASP A 191 0.08 -13.41 -10.54
C ASP A 191 -0.68 -13.66 -9.23
N VAL A 192 -1.99 -13.39 -9.20
CA VAL A 192 -2.87 -13.69 -8.06
C VAL A 192 -3.37 -15.13 -8.25
N GLU A 193 -2.74 -16.08 -7.57
CA GLU A 193 -3.16 -17.50 -7.62
C GLU A 193 -4.19 -17.84 -6.52
N ASP A 194 -4.48 -16.90 -5.62
CA ASP A 194 -5.40 -17.08 -4.51
C ASP A 194 -6.84 -16.74 -4.92
N GLU A 195 -7.75 -17.71 -4.79
CA GLU A 195 -9.14 -17.56 -5.21
C GLU A 195 -9.92 -16.55 -4.35
N ASP A 196 -9.59 -16.41 -3.06
CA ASP A 196 -10.28 -15.49 -2.14
C ASP A 196 -9.82 -14.04 -2.38
N GLU A 197 -8.53 -13.83 -2.67
CA GLU A 197 -8.00 -12.52 -3.07
C GLU A 197 -8.57 -12.08 -4.42
N LEU A 198 -8.64 -12.99 -5.39
CA LEU A 198 -9.29 -12.75 -6.68
C LEU A 198 -10.77 -12.39 -6.51
N GLU A 199 -11.48 -13.03 -5.59
CA GLU A 199 -12.90 -12.73 -5.32
C GLU A 199 -13.08 -11.32 -4.74
N MET A 200 -12.23 -10.91 -3.79
CA MET A 200 -12.24 -9.54 -3.25
C MET A 200 -11.96 -8.49 -4.31
N ILE A 201 -10.95 -8.72 -5.17
CA ILE A 201 -10.63 -7.77 -6.24
C ILE A 201 -11.78 -7.70 -7.26
N HIS A 202 -12.40 -8.84 -7.59
CA HIS A 202 -13.59 -8.86 -8.45
C HIS A 202 -14.77 -8.11 -7.83
N GLU A 203 -14.96 -8.19 -6.52
CA GLU A 203 -16.00 -7.44 -5.82
C GLU A 203 -15.72 -5.92 -5.87
N GLN A 204 -14.49 -5.49 -5.62
CA GLN A 204 -14.08 -4.09 -5.72
C GLN A 204 -14.28 -3.54 -7.15
N LEU A 205 -13.86 -4.29 -8.17
CA LEU A 205 -14.07 -3.92 -9.58
C LEU A 205 -15.56 -3.90 -9.96
N THR A 206 -16.39 -4.69 -9.29
CA THR A 206 -17.84 -4.67 -9.45
C THR A 206 -18.46 -3.44 -8.82
N ASN A 207 -18.05 -3.10 -7.61
CA ASN A 207 -18.51 -1.90 -6.92
C ASN A 207 -18.09 -0.63 -7.65
N PHE A 208 -16.84 -0.58 -8.14
CA PHE A 208 -16.36 0.51 -8.98
C PHE A 208 -17.22 0.67 -10.22
N TRP A 209 -17.43 -0.40 -10.98
CA TRP A 209 -18.26 -0.37 -12.18
C TRP A 209 -19.67 0.14 -11.91
N ASN A 210 -20.34 -0.41 -10.90
CA ASN A 210 -21.69 0.01 -10.53
C ASN A 210 -21.72 1.48 -10.07
N GLY A 211 -20.62 1.96 -9.50
CA GLY A 211 -20.45 3.36 -9.13
C GLY A 211 -20.32 4.28 -10.34
N GLN A 212 -19.70 3.82 -11.43
CA GLN A 212 -19.43 4.63 -12.62
C GLN A 212 -20.49 4.53 -13.72
N ASP A 213 -21.17 3.39 -13.86
CA ASP A 213 -22.26 3.16 -14.82
C ASP A 213 -23.54 3.89 -14.35
N LYS A 214 -23.51 5.23 -14.41
CA LYS A 214 -24.54 6.11 -13.83
C LYS A 214 -25.87 5.99 -14.53
N ASP A 215 -25.85 5.72 -15.83
CA ASP A 215 -27.06 5.53 -16.62
C ASP A 215 -27.54 4.06 -16.69
N GLU A 216 -26.80 3.16 -16.03
CA GLU A 216 -27.07 1.72 -15.91
C GLU A 216 -27.22 1.04 -17.28
N ASP A 217 -26.51 1.54 -18.29
CA ASP A 217 -26.59 1.03 -19.66
C ASP A 217 -25.66 -0.17 -19.92
N GLY A 218 -24.80 -0.49 -18.95
CA GLY A 218 -23.88 -1.61 -19.02
C GLY A 218 -22.59 -1.30 -19.79
N PHE A 219 -22.26 -0.02 -19.96
CA PHE A 219 -21.00 0.45 -20.51
C PHE A 219 -20.48 1.65 -19.71
N LEU A 220 -19.17 1.92 -19.82
CA LEU A 220 -18.57 3.14 -19.29
C LEU A 220 -18.12 4.04 -20.44
N THR A 221 -18.73 5.19 -20.61
CA THR A 221 -18.20 6.22 -21.50
C THR A 221 -16.94 6.86 -20.93
N LEU A 222 -16.16 7.56 -21.75
CA LEU A 222 -15.00 8.32 -21.26
C LEU A 222 -15.40 9.34 -20.19
N GLU A 223 -16.60 9.94 -20.29
CA GLU A 223 -17.09 10.90 -19.28
C GLU A 223 -17.40 10.22 -17.95
N GLU A 224 -18.00 9.02 -17.96
CA GLU A 224 -18.25 8.22 -16.75
C GLU A 224 -16.95 7.65 -16.16
N PHE A 225 -16.03 7.23 -17.02
CA PHE A 225 -14.70 6.78 -16.62
C PHE A 225 -13.89 7.92 -15.98
N LEU A 226 -13.91 9.12 -16.57
CA LEU A 226 -13.22 10.32 -16.06
C LEU A 226 -13.96 11.02 -14.91
N GLN A 227 -15.26 10.78 -14.72
CA GLN A 227 -15.94 11.26 -13.51
C GLN A 227 -15.33 10.68 -12.24
N SER A 228 -14.64 9.54 -12.37
CA SER A 228 -13.78 8.96 -11.34
C SER A 228 -12.32 9.38 -11.44
N SER A 229 -11.84 10.03 -12.51
CA SER A 229 -10.45 10.45 -12.64
C SER A 229 -10.08 11.67 -11.78
N HIS A 230 -10.99 12.10 -10.90
CA HIS A 230 -10.62 12.38 -9.51
C HIS A 230 -10.19 11.07 -8.82
N PHE A 231 -9.22 10.35 -9.39
CA PHE A 231 -8.91 8.95 -9.08
C PHE A 231 -8.21 8.79 -7.72
N ASP A 232 -8.02 9.90 -7.00
CA ASP A 232 -7.65 9.98 -5.58
C ASP A 232 -8.33 11.21 -4.91
N SER A 233 -9.47 11.69 -5.43
CA SER A 233 -10.13 12.93 -4.95
C SER A 233 -11.66 12.88 -5.02
N ASP A 234 -12.28 11.76 -4.65
CA ASP A 234 -13.56 11.86 -3.95
C ASP A 234 -13.34 11.59 -2.45
N PRO A 235 -13.26 12.63 -1.60
CA PRO A 235 -13.31 12.50 -0.13
C PRO A 235 -14.72 12.09 0.34
N GLY A 236 -15.39 11.22 -0.40
CA GLY A 236 -16.80 10.88 -0.28
C GLY A 236 -17.11 9.40 -0.45
N TYR A 237 -16.11 8.56 -0.74
CA TYR A 237 -16.22 7.09 -0.67
C TYR A 237 -14.90 6.40 -0.29
N GLU A 238 -14.00 7.10 0.41
CA GLU A 238 -13.38 6.46 1.56
C GLU A 238 -14.44 6.58 2.65
N SER A 239 -14.98 5.45 3.08
CA SER A 239 -15.76 5.48 4.30
C SER A 239 -14.82 5.97 5.39
N ASP A 240 -15.08 7.17 5.92
CA ASP A 240 -14.29 7.69 7.03
C ASP A 240 -14.29 6.56 8.08
N PRO A 241 -13.12 6.01 8.43
CA PRO A 241 -13.05 4.90 9.36
C PRO A 241 -13.81 5.21 10.65
N GLN A 242 -13.84 6.50 11.04
CA GLN A 242 -14.66 7.01 12.13
C GLN A 242 -16.15 7.02 11.81
N GLU A 243 -16.59 7.36 10.60
CA GLU A 243 -18.01 7.29 10.21
C GLU A 243 -18.54 5.85 10.14
N GLU A 244 -17.72 4.86 9.74
CA GLU A 244 -18.11 3.44 9.81
C GLU A 244 -18.23 2.96 11.24
N PHE A 245 -17.24 3.30 12.07
CA PHE A 245 -17.26 2.98 13.48
C PHE A 245 -18.46 3.64 14.19
N ASP A 246 -18.71 4.92 13.95
CA ASP A 246 -19.86 5.67 14.47
C ASP A 246 -21.20 5.14 13.90
N ALA A 247 -21.20 4.57 12.69
CA ALA A 247 -22.37 3.93 12.12
C ALA A 247 -22.67 2.59 12.82
N LEU A 248 -21.67 1.91 13.35
CA LEU A 248 -21.80 0.68 14.13
C LEU A 248 -22.10 0.95 15.60
N ASP A 249 -21.49 1.99 16.19
CA ASP A 249 -21.69 2.48 17.55
C ASP A 249 -23.04 3.22 17.67
N LYS A 250 -24.11 2.45 17.82
CA LYS A 250 -25.48 2.96 17.84
C LYS A 250 -25.76 3.82 19.06
N ASP A 251 -25.11 3.52 20.18
CA ASP A 251 -25.30 4.27 21.42
C ASP A 251 -24.34 5.46 21.57
N GLY A 252 -23.31 5.55 20.71
CA GLY A 252 -22.37 6.65 20.59
C GLY A 252 -21.39 6.72 21.77
N ASN A 253 -21.08 5.56 22.38
CA ASN A 253 -20.23 5.50 23.56
C ASN A 253 -18.72 5.46 23.23
N GLY A 254 -18.36 5.37 21.95
CA GLY A 254 -17.01 5.29 21.43
C GLY A 254 -16.42 3.89 21.42
N LYS A 255 -17.23 2.84 21.61
CA LYS A 255 -16.85 1.43 21.63
C LYS A 255 -18.01 0.56 21.11
N LEU A 256 -17.68 -0.51 20.38
CA LEU A 256 -18.68 -1.43 19.84
C LEU A 256 -18.93 -2.60 20.79
N ASP A 257 -20.19 -2.84 21.11
CA ASP A 257 -20.61 -3.99 21.91
C ASP A 257 -21.11 -5.18 21.06
N LYS A 258 -21.39 -6.30 21.75
CA LYS A 258 -21.84 -7.53 21.10
C LYS A 258 -23.16 -7.40 20.36
N GLU A 259 -24.04 -6.53 20.82
CA GLU A 259 -25.38 -6.33 20.26
C GLU A 259 -25.29 -5.46 19.00
N GLU A 260 -24.40 -4.47 18.99
CA GLU A 260 -24.10 -3.60 17.85
C GLU A 260 -23.44 -4.38 16.70
N ILE A 261 -22.40 -5.16 17.00
CA ILE A 261 -21.74 -6.03 16.03
C ILE A 261 -22.70 -7.12 15.52
N SER A 262 -23.44 -7.80 16.41
CA SER A 262 -24.39 -8.82 15.98
C SER A 262 -25.52 -8.24 15.14
N GLY A 263 -25.91 -6.99 15.37
CA GLY A 263 -26.88 -6.27 14.55
C GLY A 263 -26.36 -6.07 13.13
N PHE A 264 -25.12 -5.63 13.00
CA PHE A 264 -24.46 -5.45 11.70
C PHE A 264 -24.37 -6.75 10.88
N PHE A 265 -23.83 -7.83 11.46
CA PHE A 265 -23.77 -9.13 10.78
C PHE A 265 -25.16 -9.68 10.47
N GLY A 266 -26.14 -9.46 11.36
CA GLY A 266 -27.52 -9.84 11.17
C GLY A 266 -28.19 -9.13 9.98
N ASP A 267 -27.89 -7.85 9.75
CA ASP A 267 -28.38 -7.09 8.59
C ASP A 267 -27.78 -7.59 7.26
N LEU A 268 -26.58 -8.19 7.31
CA LEU A 268 -25.94 -8.89 6.19
C LEU A 268 -26.39 -10.36 6.05
N GLY A 269 -27.22 -10.86 6.97
CA GLY A 269 -27.68 -12.25 6.99
C GLY A 269 -26.59 -13.27 7.39
N GLN A 270 -25.54 -12.81 8.06
CA GLN A 270 -24.43 -13.61 8.56
C GLN A 270 -24.46 -13.72 10.10
N GLU A 271 -23.80 -14.74 10.63
CA GLU A 271 -23.53 -14.86 12.07
C GLU A 271 -22.13 -14.32 12.38
N VAL A 272 -21.93 -13.75 13.56
CA VAL A 272 -20.61 -13.26 14.01
C VAL A 272 -19.68 -14.47 14.16
N PRO A 273 -18.49 -14.50 13.52
CA PRO A 273 -17.53 -15.60 13.66
C PRO A 273 -17.16 -15.88 15.13
N GLU A 274 -16.96 -17.15 15.50
CA GLU A 274 -16.67 -17.54 16.89
C GLU A 274 -15.41 -16.86 17.45
N ASP A 275 -14.40 -16.66 16.60
CA ASP A 275 -13.11 -16.08 16.98
C ASP A 275 -13.04 -14.55 16.84
N PHE A 276 -14.12 -13.91 16.37
CA PHE A 276 -14.17 -12.47 16.09
C PHE A 276 -13.78 -11.62 17.31
N TRP A 277 -14.36 -11.94 18.47
CA TRP A 277 -14.09 -11.21 19.71
C TRP A 277 -12.71 -11.51 20.28
N THR A 278 -12.20 -12.72 20.07
CA THR A 278 -10.91 -13.13 20.61
C THR A 278 -9.75 -12.42 19.91
N HIS A 279 -9.94 -12.01 18.66
CA HIS A 279 -8.91 -11.35 17.85
C HIS A 279 -8.95 -9.82 17.96
N LEU A 280 -10.14 -9.23 18.07
CA LEU A 280 -10.29 -7.78 18.07
C LEU A 280 -10.31 -7.16 19.47
N ASP A 281 -10.77 -7.88 20.50
CA ASP A 281 -10.79 -7.39 21.89
C ASP A 281 -9.42 -7.63 22.54
N GLU A 282 -8.39 -6.92 22.07
CA GLU A 282 -7.00 -7.08 22.52
C GLU A 282 -6.84 -6.81 24.01
N ASP A 283 -7.54 -5.79 24.52
CA ASP A 283 -7.48 -5.44 25.95
C ASP A 283 -8.40 -6.29 26.84
N GLY A 284 -9.28 -7.08 26.22
CA GLY A 284 -10.18 -8.04 26.86
C GLY A 284 -11.27 -7.39 27.70
N ASP A 285 -11.60 -6.13 27.44
CA ASP A 285 -12.61 -5.37 28.18
C ASP A 285 -14.05 -5.68 27.75
N GLY A 286 -14.22 -6.47 26.68
CA GLY A 286 -15.50 -6.94 26.17
C GLY A 286 -16.16 -6.00 25.18
N PHE A 287 -15.44 -4.99 24.70
CA PHE A 287 -15.84 -4.04 23.68
C PHE A 287 -14.74 -3.91 22.62
N ILE A 288 -15.09 -3.45 21.42
CA ILE A 288 -14.09 -3.10 20.39
C ILE A 288 -13.97 -1.58 20.35
N SER A 289 -12.81 -1.04 20.73
CA SER A 289 -12.47 0.36 20.57
C SER A 289 -12.17 0.72 19.11
N PHE A 290 -12.15 2.02 18.81
CA PHE A 290 -11.75 2.48 17.47
C PHE A 290 -10.33 2.02 17.10
N GLU A 291 -9.42 2.03 18.08
CA GLU A 291 -8.05 1.56 17.86
C GLU A 291 -8.01 0.04 17.57
N GLU A 292 -8.77 -0.78 18.30
CA GLU A 292 -8.90 -2.22 18.06
C GLU A 292 -9.59 -2.56 16.74
N PHE A 293 -10.60 -1.78 16.35
CA PHE A 293 -11.30 -1.93 15.07
C PHE A 293 -10.39 -1.63 13.87
N PHE A 294 -9.36 -0.80 14.04
CA PHE A 294 -8.41 -0.42 12.99
C PHE A 294 -7.02 -1.04 13.09
N ALA A 295 -6.64 -1.61 14.24
CA ALA A 295 -5.35 -2.27 14.44
C ALA A 295 -5.19 -3.55 13.60
N GLU A 296 -6.29 -4.17 13.19
CA GLU A 296 -6.31 -5.41 12.38
C GLU A 296 -5.95 -5.21 10.89
N GLY A 297 -5.22 -4.14 10.57
CA GLY A 297 -4.59 -3.90 9.26
C GLY A 297 -3.16 -4.43 9.13
N ASP A 298 -2.46 -4.71 10.25
CA ASP A 298 -0.99 -4.88 10.23
C ASP A 298 -0.41 -6.07 11.02
N GLU A 299 -1.20 -6.87 11.76
CA GLU A 299 -0.64 -7.99 12.54
C GLU A 299 -1.43 -9.29 12.33
N PHE A 300 -0.99 -10.08 11.36
CA PHE A 300 -1.34 -11.50 11.28
C PHE A 300 -0.07 -12.29 10.90
N GLU A 301 0.88 -12.33 11.83
CA GLU A 301 1.91 -13.38 11.88
C GLU A 301 1.53 -14.40 12.95
N HIS A 302 1.40 -15.64 12.48
CA HIS A 302 0.83 -16.81 13.12
C HIS A 302 1.67 -17.31 14.31
N ASP A 303 1.21 -17.11 15.54
CA ASP A 303 1.57 -17.96 16.68
C ASP A 303 0.60 -19.15 16.72
N GLU A 304 0.98 -20.30 16.16
CA GLU A 304 0.37 -21.58 16.55
C GLU A 304 1.43 -22.58 17.00
N ASP A 305 1.62 -22.64 18.32
CA ASP A 305 2.05 -23.82 19.03
C ASP A 305 0.87 -24.27 19.92
N PHE A 306 -0.06 -25.06 19.40
CA PHE A 306 -0.95 -25.88 20.24
C PHE A 306 -1.14 -27.27 19.64
N ASN A 307 -0.34 -28.21 20.15
CA ASN A 307 -0.69 -29.63 20.15
C ASN A 307 -1.88 -29.85 21.08
N ASP A 308 -2.97 -30.39 20.56
CA ASP A 308 -3.86 -31.27 21.34
C ASP A 308 -4.50 -32.29 20.38
N ASP A 309 -3.88 -33.47 20.30
CA ASP A 309 -4.50 -34.70 19.82
C ASP A 309 -4.56 -35.68 21.01
N GLU A 310 -5.62 -35.55 21.82
CA GLU A 310 -6.20 -36.69 22.54
C GLU A 310 -7.60 -36.96 21.97
N GLU A 311 -7.79 -38.07 21.27
CA GLU A 311 -8.87 -39.02 21.59
C GLU A 311 -8.55 -40.43 21.05
N GLU A 312 -8.37 -41.35 22.01
CA GLU A 312 -8.90 -42.71 22.14
C GLU A 312 -9.87 -43.19 21.01
N ASP A 313 -9.98 -44.45 20.57
CA ASP A 313 -9.81 -45.71 21.29
C ASP A 313 -9.98 -46.97 20.38
N GLU A 314 -9.65 -48.13 20.95
CA GLU A 314 -10.26 -49.48 20.75
C GLU A 314 -9.97 -50.35 19.49
N LEU A 315 -9.01 -51.30 19.62
CA LEU A 315 -9.18 -52.76 19.85
C LEU A 315 -7.95 -53.62 19.45
#